data_AF-B1JDT0-F1
#
_entry.id   AF-B1JDT0-F1
#
_cell.length_a   1.000
_cell.length_b   1.000
_cell.length_c   1.000
_cell.angle_alpha   90.00
_cell.angle_beta   90.00
_cell.angle_gamma   90.00
#
_symmetry.space_group_name_H-M   'P 1'
#
loop_
_entity.id
_entity.type
_entity.pdbx_description
1 polymer ?
#
loop_
_entity_poly.entity_id
_entity_poly.type
_entity_poly.pdbx_seq_one_letter_code
_entity_poly.pdbx_strand_id
1 'polypeptide(L)'
;MDLQIYDVIDAATAQRVKAIVVGQMPITVQINSPGGSVTDALAIYTVLRKHTGRVTAIVDGLCASAATLVALAADEIVMAEHSLMMVHNPWTVASGDADEMRKTADTLDVASREMTALYTERTGLSAEKITAIMGAETWFNSYEAVDAGFAHRVDNSERSKPRMAATAMAFIERVIQTPEAATRCRQRLDNSREAHHTHRLKMLNFLTAGFESHEGVQRIKASKEFMSYSTKQAGEAILAALGADTTPCNVQSAYSTPGYVSNGNIVRDGMVDALTTRLGLAQAQDNRNPFRTMTLAEMARASLIERGVGVSGYGSKMQLVGAAFTHMSSDFGNVLMDVSGKAMLRGWEASGETFQRWTKKGSLSNFHPARRVGISGFPTLPKVPEGAEYKYVTCNDRGAPIALATYGGLFSITRQAIINDDLSAFSTLPAHLGRSASRTIGDLVYSVLTTNAAFVDGKPLFGADHGNTDESAAAMSPVILGELRRKMRLQKDDFDTALNISPAFVIVPAGLESAAMQVLNSSSVPGADYNSGIANPVNKMGELIVESRLDRVATPYWYVAAEQGADTIEVAYLDGVDTPYLEEQEGWTVDGVSLKVRIDAGVAPLDYRGLARAKVKTGS
;
A
#
# COMPACT_ATOMS: atom_id res chain seq x y z
N MET A 1 -41.56 27.28 0.08
CA MET A 1 -42.00 26.12 -0.74
C MET A 1 -41.19 24.94 -0.25
N ASP A 2 -41.84 23.82 0.01
CA ASP A 2 -41.20 22.70 0.70
C ASP A 2 -40.89 21.59 -0.31
N LEU A 3 -39.62 21.21 -0.40
CA LEU A 3 -39.08 20.19 -1.29
C LEU A 3 -38.53 19.04 -0.44
N GLN A 4 -38.92 17.80 -0.74
CA GLN A 4 -38.47 16.61 0.00
C GLN A 4 -37.55 15.74 -0.84
N ILE A 5 -36.40 15.35 -0.28
CA ILE A 5 -35.40 14.45 -0.85
C ILE A 5 -35.14 13.30 0.14
N TYR A 6 -36.00 12.29 0.08
CA TYR A 6 -36.05 11.18 1.06
C TYR A 6 -35.60 9.83 0.46
N ASP A 7 -35.12 9.86 -0.79
CA ASP A 7 -34.71 8.67 -1.54
C ASP A 7 -33.29 8.88 -2.11
N VAL A 8 -32.79 7.88 -2.83
CA VAL A 8 -31.50 7.91 -3.55
C VAL A 8 -31.48 9.08 -4.54
N ILE A 9 -30.34 9.75 -4.64
CA ILE A 9 -30.13 10.80 -5.64
C ILE A 9 -29.82 10.18 -6.98
N ASP A 10 -30.72 10.40 -7.94
CA ASP A 10 -30.64 9.94 -9.31
C ASP A 10 -31.21 10.98 -10.28
N ALA A 11 -31.18 10.66 -11.57
CA ALA A 11 -31.70 11.53 -12.62
C ALA A 11 -33.19 11.89 -12.42
N ALA A 12 -34.02 10.97 -11.90
CA ALA A 12 -35.43 11.23 -11.66
C ALA A 12 -35.64 12.25 -10.53
N THR A 13 -34.86 12.12 -9.46
CA THR A 13 -34.81 13.09 -8.36
C THR A 13 -34.35 14.44 -8.85
N ALA A 14 -33.28 14.52 -9.65
CA ALA A 14 -32.78 15.77 -10.20
C ALA A 14 -33.82 16.48 -11.11
N GLN A 15 -34.52 15.72 -11.96
CA GLN A 15 -35.60 16.27 -12.79
C GLN A 15 -36.77 16.79 -11.95
N ARG A 16 -37.17 16.05 -10.90
CA ARG A 16 -38.23 16.47 -9.98
C ARG A 16 -37.87 17.76 -9.28
N VAL A 17 -36.65 17.87 -8.74
CA VAL A 17 -36.19 19.11 -8.08
C VAL A 17 -36.20 20.28 -9.07
N LYS A 18 -35.68 20.09 -10.28
CA LYS A 18 -35.66 21.13 -11.32
C LYS A 18 -37.06 21.62 -11.71
N ALA A 19 -38.05 20.74 -11.74
CA ALA A 19 -39.44 21.11 -12.05
C ALA A 19 -40.13 21.89 -10.91
N ILE A 20 -39.70 21.66 -9.67
CA ILE A 20 -40.26 22.29 -8.46
C ILE A 20 -39.63 23.66 -8.20
N VAL A 21 -38.32 23.81 -8.46
CA VAL A 21 -37.58 25.05 -8.26
C VAL A 21 -37.92 26.04 -9.37
N VAL A 22 -39.07 26.72 -9.23
CA VAL A 22 -39.59 27.73 -10.15
C VAL A 22 -40.00 28.98 -9.35
N GLY A 23 -39.68 30.16 -9.87
CA GLY A 23 -39.99 31.45 -9.23
C GLY A 23 -38.87 31.96 -8.30
N GLN A 24 -39.20 32.87 -7.37
CA GLN A 24 -38.22 33.53 -6.47
C GLN A 24 -38.55 33.39 -4.98
N MET A 25 -39.56 32.58 -4.62
CA MET A 25 -39.99 32.39 -3.23
C MET A 25 -38.96 31.58 -2.43
N PRO A 26 -38.80 31.81 -1.11
CA PRO A 26 -37.94 30.98 -0.28
C PRO A 26 -38.29 29.48 -0.34
N ILE A 27 -37.25 28.64 -0.35
CA ILE A 27 -37.37 27.18 -0.48
C ILE A 27 -36.81 26.52 0.78
N THR A 28 -37.56 25.55 1.32
CA THR A 28 -37.09 24.66 2.37
C THR A 28 -36.90 23.27 1.77
N VAL A 29 -35.67 22.75 1.84
CA VAL A 29 -35.29 21.43 1.31
C VAL A 29 -35.13 20.46 2.47
N GLN A 30 -36.08 19.56 2.65
CA GLN A 30 -36.06 18.50 3.66
C GLN A 30 -35.28 17.29 3.12
N ILE A 31 -34.22 16.89 3.81
CA ILE A 31 -33.27 15.86 3.38
C ILE A 31 -33.27 14.68 4.36
N ASN A 32 -33.53 13.50 3.81
CA ASN A 32 -33.37 12.21 4.47
C ASN A 32 -32.90 11.16 3.46
N SER A 33 -31.67 11.30 2.95
CA SER A 33 -31.15 10.56 1.81
C SER A 33 -29.80 9.89 2.10
N PRO A 34 -29.59 8.65 1.64
CA PRO A 34 -28.30 7.97 1.70
C PRO A 34 -27.30 8.46 0.63
N GLY A 35 -27.69 9.42 -0.22
CA GLY A 35 -26.91 9.89 -1.36
C GLY A 35 -27.24 9.14 -2.65
N GLY A 36 -26.27 9.07 -3.56
CA GLY A 36 -26.46 8.47 -4.88
C GLY A 36 -25.47 9.01 -5.91
N SER A 37 -25.98 9.36 -7.09
CA SER A 37 -25.21 9.89 -8.21
C SER A 37 -24.65 11.28 -7.90
N VAL A 38 -23.31 11.42 -7.95
CA VAL A 38 -22.60 12.70 -7.74
C VAL A 38 -22.97 13.72 -8.81
N THR A 39 -23.08 13.29 -10.07
CA THR A 39 -23.41 14.18 -11.19
C THR A 39 -24.83 14.73 -11.07
N ASP A 40 -25.79 13.91 -10.66
CA ASP A 40 -27.18 14.35 -10.44
C ASP A 40 -27.29 15.26 -9.20
N ALA A 41 -26.52 14.98 -8.14
CA ALA A 41 -26.43 15.86 -6.97
C ALA A 41 -25.87 17.24 -7.34
N LEU A 42 -24.82 17.31 -8.17
CA LEU A 42 -24.25 18.56 -8.67
C LEU A 42 -25.22 19.33 -9.59
N ALA A 43 -26.05 18.62 -10.36
CA ALA A 43 -27.11 19.24 -11.14
C ALA A 43 -28.17 19.90 -10.23
N ILE A 44 -28.57 19.22 -9.15
CA ILE A 44 -29.47 19.78 -8.13
C ILE A 44 -28.81 20.97 -7.43
N TYR A 45 -27.54 20.82 -7.01
CA TYR A 45 -26.75 21.89 -6.40
C TYR A 45 -26.77 23.16 -7.26
N THR A 46 -26.50 23.01 -8.56
CA THR A 46 -26.50 24.13 -9.51
C THR A 46 -27.87 24.80 -9.63
N VAL A 47 -28.95 24.02 -9.63
CA VAL A 47 -30.32 24.56 -9.69
C VAL A 47 -30.64 25.36 -8.42
N LEU A 48 -30.33 24.82 -7.25
CA LEU A 48 -30.57 25.49 -5.96
C LEU A 48 -29.71 26.75 -5.79
N ARG A 49 -28.42 26.72 -6.17
CA ARG A 49 -27.53 27.89 -6.11
C ARG A 49 -27.92 29.02 -7.07
N LYS A 50 -28.60 28.70 -8.18
CA LYS A 50 -29.14 29.71 -9.12
C LYS A 50 -30.46 30.30 -8.65
N HIS A 51 -31.10 29.71 -7.65
CA HIS A 51 -32.33 30.25 -7.09
C HIS A 51 -32.05 31.57 -6.39
N THR A 52 -32.93 32.56 -6.58
CA THR A 52 -32.73 33.91 -6.04
C THR A 52 -33.40 34.10 -4.67
N GLY A 53 -34.36 33.24 -4.33
CA GLY A 53 -34.94 33.19 -2.99
C GLY A 53 -34.04 32.43 -2.02
N ARG A 54 -34.17 32.70 -0.73
CA ARG A 54 -33.39 32.00 0.31
C ARG A 54 -33.70 30.50 0.29
N VAL A 55 -32.66 29.67 0.30
CA VAL A 55 -32.75 28.21 0.37
C VAL A 55 -32.29 27.75 1.75
N THR A 56 -33.15 27.03 2.46
CA THR A 56 -32.84 26.41 3.76
C THR A 56 -32.92 24.89 3.62
N ALA A 57 -31.82 24.17 3.82
CA ALA A 57 -31.80 22.72 3.93
C ALA A 57 -32.06 22.30 5.39
N ILE A 58 -32.98 21.35 5.60
CA ILE A 58 -33.26 20.72 6.89
C ILE A 58 -32.93 19.23 6.76
N VAL A 59 -31.97 18.75 7.54
CA VAL A 59 -31.64 17.33 7.63
C VAL A 59 -32.51 16.69 8.70
N ASP A 60 -33.53 15.94 8.27
CA ASP A 60 -34.52 15.34 9.16
C ASP A 60 -34.01 14.04 9.82
N GLY A 61 -33.13 13.31 9.13
CA GLY A 61 -32.65 12.00 9.59
C GLY A 61 -31.26 11.65 9.08
N LEU A 62 -31.09 11.50 7.77
CA LEU A 62 -29.81 11.13 7.15
C LEU A 62 -29.45 12.07 6.00
N CYS A 63 -28.22 12.55 5.97
CA CYS A 63 -27.63 13.24 4.83
C CYS A 63 -26.25 12.64 4.53
N ALA A 64 -26.22 11.59 3.71
CA ALA A 64 -24.98 10.85 3.44
C ALA A 64 -24.52 10.95 1.98
N SER A 65 -23.21 10.82 1.76
CA SER A 65 -22.62 10.76 0.41
C SER A 65 -23.09 11.93 -0.44
N ALA A 66 -23.47 11.74 -1.72
CA ALA A 66 -23.88 12.81 -2.63
C ALA A 66 -25.02 13.72 -2.11
N ALA A 67 -25.79 13.32 -1.09
CA ALA A 67 -26.82 14.17 -0.49
C ALA A 67 -26.26 15.38 0.26
N THR A 68 -25.05 15.27 0.80
CA THR A 68 -24.36 16.40 1.43
C THR A 68 -24.14 17.50 0.41
N LEU A 69 -23.76 17.17 -0.83
CA LEU A 69 -23.57 18.15 -1.91
C LEU A 69 -24.86 18.92 -2.18
N VAL A 70 -26.03 18.28 -2.11
CA VAL A 70 -27.31 18.98 -2.23
C VAL A 70 -27.55 19.93 -1.06
N ALA A 71 -27.24 19.49 0.17
CA ALA A 71 -27.35 20.34 1.36
C ALA A 71 -26.45 21.57 1.28
N LEU A 72 -25.22 21.42 0.77
CA LEU A 72 -24.27 22.52 0.56
C LEU A 72 -24.80 23.63 -0.36
N ALA A 73 -25.79 23.34 -1.19
CA ALA A 73 -26.39 24.33 -2.08
C ALA A 73 -27.19 25.40 -1.32
N ALA A 74 -27.64 25.09 -0.11
CA ALA A 74 -28.49 25.95 0.68
C ALA A 74 -27.73 27.09 1.34
N ASP A 75 -28.41 28.23 1.53
CA ASP A 75 -27.89 29.37 2.28
C ASP A 75 -27.81 29.05 3.78
N GLU A 76 -28.71 28.19 4.27
CA GLU A 76 -28.72 27.70 5.64
C GLU A 76 -28.94 26.18 5.66
N ILE A 77 -28.21 25.49 6.52
CA ILE A 77 -28.26 24.04 6.72
C ILE A 77 -28.53 23.82 8.19
N VAL A 78 -29.70 23.25 8.48
CA VAL A 78 -30.19 22.97 9.81
C VAL A 78 -30.27 21.46 9.98
N MET A 79 -29.72 20.93 11.06
CA MET A 79 -29.77 19.50 11.35
C MET A 79 -30.73 19.24 12.51
N ALA A 80 -31.62 18.26 12.38
CA ALA A 80 -32.41 17.79 13.52
C ALA A 80 -31.46 17.17 14.57
N GLU A 81 -31.79 17.29 15.87
CA GLU A 81 -30.93 16.89 16.99
C GLU A 81 -30.32 15.49 16.86
N HIS A 82 -31.09 14.52 16.36
CA HIS A 82 -30.63 13.13 16.20
C HIS A 82 -30.43 12.71 14.74
N SER A 83 -30.16 13.67 13.86
CA SER A 83 -29.79 13.40 12.47
C SER A 83 -28.29 13.11 12.32
N LEU A 84 -27.94 12.41 11.24
CA LEU A 84 -26.58 12.04 10.88
C LEU A 84 -26.18 12.61 9.52
N MET A 85 -24.93 13.03 9.41
CA MET A 85 -24.29 13.39 8.15
C MET A 85 -23.08 12.48 7.90
N MET A 86 -22.87 12.03 6.66
CA MET A 86 -21.69 11.22 6.30
C MET A 86 -21.06 11.73 5.02
N VAL A 87 -19.73 11.84 5.02
CA VAL A 87 -18.93 12.19 3.85
C VAL A 87 -17.90 11.10 3.59
N HIS A 88 -17.72 10.76 2.31
CA HIS A 88 -16.73 9.78 1.86
C HIS A 88 -16.28 10.05 0.42
N ASN A 89 -15.24 9.36 -0.04
CA ASN A 89 -14.80 9.40 -1.42
C ASN A 89 -15.86 8.85 -2.39
N PRO A 90 -15.93 9.36 -3.63
CA PRO A 90 -16.79 8.77 -4.65
C PRO A 90 -16.33 7.35 -4.99
N TRP A 91 -17.28 6.46 -5.22
CA TRP A 91 -17.01 5.08 -5.63
C TRP A 91 -17.90 4.69 -6.81
N THR A 92 -17.46 3.70 -7.58
CA THR A 92 -18.24 3.11 -8.66
C THR A 92 -17.89 1.63 -8.82
N VAL A 93 -18.67 0.91 -9.63
CA VAL A 93 -18.31 -0.42 -10.14
C VAL A 93 -18.05 -0.28 -11.63
N ALA A 94 -16.88 -0.72 -12.07
CA ALA A 94 -16.48 -0.68 -13.46
C ALA A 94 -16.08 -2.08 -13.93
N SER A 95 -16.27 -2.36 -15.21
CA SER A 95 -15.79 -3.57 -15.88
C SER A 95 -15.36 -3.19 -17.29
N GLY A 96 -14.21 -3.71 -17.72
CA GLY A 96 -13.55 -3.30 -18.95
C GLY A 96 -12.09 -3.72 -18.95
N ASP A 97 -11.36 -3.33 -19.98
CA ASP A 97 -9.91 -3.54 -20.05
C ASP A 97 -9.14 -2.55 -19.15
N ALA A 98 -7.81 -2.68 -19.13
CA ALA A 98 -6.95 -1.88 -18.24
C ALA A 98 -7.06 -0.36 -18.50
N ASP A 99 -7.25 0.06 -19.75
CA ASP A 99 -7.35 1.48 -20.09
C ASP A 99 -8.71 2.03 -19.73
N GLU A 100 -9.77 1.23 -19.88
CA GLU A 100 -11.12 1.56 -19.39
C GLU A 100 -11.16 1.68 -17.86
N MET A 101 -10.44 0.81 -17.14
CA MET A 101 -10.34 0.90 -15.67
C MET A 101 -9.58 2.15 -15.22
N ARG A 102 -8.45 2.49 -15.86
CA ARG A 102 -7.71 3.72 -15.57
C ARG A 102 -8.55 4.97 -15.83
N LYS A 103 -9.22 5.03 -16.98
CA LYS A 103 -10.12 6.14 -17.32
C LYS A 103 -11.25 6.30 -16.31
N THR A 104 -11.74 5.20 -15.76
CA THR A 104 -12.76 5.24 -14.70
C THR A 104 -12.18 5.79 -13.39
N ALA A 105 -10.97 5.37 -13.01
CA ALA A 105 -10.27 5.93 -11.85
C ALA A 105 -10.02 7.43 -12.00
N ASP A 106 -9.52 7.88 -13.16
CA ASP A 106 -9.31 9.31 -13.45
C ASP A 106 -10.60 10.12 -13.31
N THR A 107 -11.74 9.52 -13.69
CA THR A 107 -13.07 10.15 -13.54
C THR A 107 -13.49 10.28 -12.08
N LEU A 108 -13.20 9.27 -11.25
CA LEU A 108 -13.44 9.34 -9.80
C LEU A 108 -12.56 10.41 -9.14
N ASP A 109 -11.31 10.55 -9.56
CA ASP A 109 -10.40 11.59 -9.05
C ASP A 109 -10.86 13.01 -9.41
N VAL A 110 -11.48 13.19 -10.59
CA VAL A 110 -12.16 14.46 -10.92
C VAL A 110 -13.31 14.71 -9.95
N ALA A 111 -14.20 13.74 -9.75
CA ALA A 111 -15.33 13.89 -8.85
C ALA A 111 -14.89 14.16 -7.39
N SER A 112 -13.85 13.47 -6.93
CA SER A 112 -13.29 13.64 -5.59
C SER A 112 -12.73 15.05 -5.36
N ARG A 113 -12.02 15.60 -6.36
CA ARG A 113 -11.51 16.98 -6.31
C ARG A 113 -12.64 18.01 -6.24
N GLU A 114 -13.70 17.85 -7.03
CA GLU A 114 -14.86 18.74 -6.99
C GLU A 114 -15.58 18.69 -5.64
N MET A 115 -15.80 17.48 -5.09
CA MET A 115 -16.39 17.31 -3.76
C MET A 115 -15.52 17.96 -2.68
N THR A 116 -14.20 17.75 -2.74
CA THR A 116 -13.24 18.35 -1.81
C THR A 116 -13.30 19.87 -1.85
N ALA A 117 -13.38 20.47 -3.05
CA ALA A 117 -13.48 21.92 -3.23
C ALA A 117 -14.74 22.48 -2.57
N LEU A 118 -15.91 21.86 -2.80
CA LEU A 118 -17.18 22.30 -2.22
C LEU A 118 -17.19 22.19 -0.69
N TYR A 119 -16.66 21.10 -0.13
CA TYR A 119 -16.57 20.96 1.33
C TYR A 119 -15.56 21.95 1.95
N THR A 120 -14.44 22.21 1.27
CA THR A 120 -13.45 23.21 1.70
C THR A 120 -14.09 24.60 1.75
N GLU A 121 -14.81 24.98 0.67
CA GLU A 121 -15.53 26.26 0.60
C GLU A 121 -16.56 26.40 1.73
N ARG A 122 -17.30 25.32 2.02
CA ARG A 122 -18.33 25.31 3.06
C ARG A 122 -17.76 25.42 4.47
N THR A 123 -16.81 24.56 4.78
CA THR A 123 -16.35 24.32 6.16
C THR A 123 -15.24 25.26 6.59
N GLY A 124 -14.50 25.84 5.62
CA GLY A 124 -13.28 26.60 5.88
C GLY A 124 -12.09 25.73 6.30
N LEU A 125 -12.23 24.40 6.33
CA LEU A 125 -11.12 23.47 6.59
C LEU A 125 -10.20 23.39 5.37
N SER A 126 -8.93 23.01 5.57
CA SER A 126 -8.00 22.81 4.45
C SER A 126 -8.42 21.63 3.57
N ALA A 127 -8.10 21.69 2.27
CA ALA A 127 -8.36 20.61 1.34
C ALA A 127 -7.74 19.27 1.79
N GLU A 128 -6.56 19.32 2.43
CA GLU A 128 -5.91 18.14 3.03
C GLU A 128 -6.77 17.50 4.13
N LYS A 129 -7.34 18.31 5.03
CA LYS A 129 -8.20 17.81 6.11
C LYS A 129 -9.51 17.25 5.57
N ILE A 130 -10.11 17.90 4.58
CA ILE A 130 -11.31 17.39 3.90
C ILE A 130 -11.03 16.06 3.20
N THR A 131 -9.90 15.95 2.49
CA THR A 131 -9.48 14.70 1.83
C THR A 131 -9.31 13.57 2.85
N ALA A 132 -8.73 13.84 4.03
CA ALA A 132 -8.60 12.85 5.08
C ALA A 132 -9.97 12.40 5.65
N ILE A 133 -10.88 13.34 5.89
CA ILE A 133 -12.24 13.05 6.39
C ILE A 133 -13.04 12.24 5.36
N MET A 134 -12.92 12.55 4.06
CA MET A 134 -13.55 11.76 2.99
C MET A 134 -12.92 10.37 2.84
N GLY A 135 -11.59 10.26 2.97
CA GLY A 135 -10.90 8.97 2.91
C GLY A 135 -11.25 8.02 4.06
N ALA A 136 -11.62 8.57 5.22
CA ALA A 136 -11.98 7.78 6.40
C ALA A 136 -13.47 7.38 6.48
N GLU A 137 -14.30 7.75 5.49
CA GLU A 137 -15.77 7.58 5.54
C GLU A 137 -16.38 8.13 6.83
N THR A 138 -16.20 9.43 7.07
CA THR A 138 -16.51 10.03 8.37
C THR A 138 -18.00 10.27 8.57
N TRP A 139 -18.49 9.87 9.74
CA TRP A 139 -19.85 10.13 10.23
C TRP A 139 -19.84 11.25 11.26
N PHE A 140 -20.82 12.14 11.16
CA PHE A 140 -21.06 13.24 12.09
C PHE A 140 -22.48 13.15 12.63
N ASN A 141 -22.63 13.28 13.95
CA ASN A 141 -23.91 13.68 14.53
C ASN A 141 -24.20 15.16 14.25
N SER A 142 -25.42 15.61 14.56
CA SER A 142 -25.88 16.98 14.28
C SER A 142 -24.98 18.07 14.85
N TYR A 143 -24.45 17.89 16.07
CA TYR A 143 -23.55 18.83 16.73
C TYR A 143 -22.16 18.81 16.10
N GLU A 144 -21.60 17.61 15.86
CA GLU A 144 -20.29 17.45 15.22
C GLU A 144 -20.26 18.03 13.81
N ALA A 145 -21.36 17.90 13.06
CA ALA A 145 -21.49 18.48 11.72
C ALA A 145 -21.52 20.01 11.74
N VAL A 146 -22.11 20.61 12.79
CA VAL A 146 -22.07 22.07 13.00
C VAL A 146 -20.65 22.51 13.40
N ASP A 147 -20.02 21.82 14.34
CA ASP A 147 -18.66 22.12 14.81
C ASP A 147 -17.61 21.98 13.69
N ALA A 148 -17.80 20.99 12.81
CA ALA A 148 -16.96 20.79 11.63
C ALA A 148 -17.28 21.74 10.46
N GLY A 149 -18.30 22.60 10.59
CA GLY A 149 -18.69 23.60 9.59
C GLY A 149 -19.56 23.10 8.44
N PHE A 150 -19.96 21.83 8.44
CA PHE A 150 -20.84 21.24 7.43
C PHE A 150 -22.29 21.71 7.57
N ALA A 151 -22.74 22.04 8.78
CA ALA A 151 -24.05 22.61 9.07
C ALA A 151 -23.95 23.94 9.82
N HIS A 152 -25.03 24.71 9.88
CA HIS A 152 -25.05 26.02 10.55
C HIS A 152 -25.55 25.95 11.99
N ARG A 153 -26.57 25.12 12.24
CA ARG A 153 -27.16 24.95 13.58
C ARG A 153 -27.95 23.65 13.70
N VAL A 154 -28.13 23.22 14.93
CA VAL A 154 -29.07 22.17 15.31
C VAL A 154 -30.45 22.79 15.57
N ASP A 155 -31.52 22.16 15.13
CA ASP A 155 -32.89 22.55 15.50
C ASP A 155 -33.26 21.95 16.86
N ASN A 156 -33.44 22.83 17.87
CA ASN A 156 -33.80 22.48 19.24
C ASN A 156 -35.27 22.81 19.57
N SER A 157 -36.13 23.01 18.58
CA SER A 157 -37.55 23.31 18.83
C SER A 157 -38.30 22.08 19.38
N GLU A 158 -38.58 22.07 20.68
CA GLU A 158 -39.15 20.93 21.41
C GLU A 158 -40.62 20.58 21.02
N ARG A 159 -40.90 19.27 21.06
CA ARG A 159 -42.20 18.53 21.16
C ARG A 159 -42.97 18.17 19.88
N SER A 160 -42.49 17.12 19.20
CA SER A 160 -43.19 15.81 19.13
C SER A 160 -42.18 14.75 18.67
N LYS A 161 -42.08 13.61 19.36
CA LYS A 161 -41.07 12.56 19.09
C LYS A 161 -40.98 12.19 17.60
N PRO A 162 -39.76 12.01 17.07
CA PRO A 162 -39.48 10.83 16.28
C PRO A 162 -38.28 10.07 16.86
N ARG A 163 -38.46 8.73 16.90
CA ARG A 163 -37.38 7.75 17.01
C ARG A 163 -36.26 8.11 16.04
N MET A 164 -35.00 7.78 16.37
CA MET A 164 -33.93 7.63 15.36
C MET A 164 -34.55 7.13 14.06
N ALA A 165 -34.42 7.91 12.97
CA ALA A 165 -35.16 7.63 11.74
C ALA A 165 -34.98 6.16 11.38
N ALA A 166 -36.08 5.42 11.24
CA ALA A 166 -36.05 3.98 10.98
C ALA A 166 -35.15 3.64 9.77
N THR A 167 -34.96 4.58 8.84
CA THR A 167 -34.03 4.51 7.72
C THR A 167 -32.56 4.60 8.13
N ALA A 168 -32.19 5.49 9.06
CA ALA A 168 -30.84 5.59 9.61
C ALA A 168 -30.49 4.35 10.45
N MET A 169 -31.44 3.86 11.26
CA MET A 169 -31.30 2.57 11.95
C MET A 169 -31.26 1.41 10.97
N ALA A 170 -32.09 1.34 9.93
CA ALA A 170 -32.02 0.26 8.93
C ALA A 170 -30.73 0.29 8.11
N PHE A 171 -30.13 1.47 7.89
CA PHE A 171 -28.83 1.59 7.24
C PHE A 171 -27.70 1.17 8.17
N ILE A 172 -27.68 1.67 9.41
CA ILE A 172 -26.68 1.31 10.43
C ILE A 172 -26.80 -0.18 10.81
N GLU A 173 -28.02 -0.69 10.97
CA GLU A 173 -28.31 -2.12 11.20
C GLU A 173 -27.87 -2.96 10.00
N ARG A 174 -28.09 -2.53 8.74
CA ARG A 174 -27.52 -3.19 7.55
C ARG A 174 -26.00 -3.19 7.49
N VAL A 175 -25.34 -2.18 8.06
CA VAL A 175 -23.87 -2.06 8.07
C VAL A 175 -23.26 -2.86 9.23
N ILE A 176 -23.91 -2.86 10.40
CA ILE A 176 -23.41 -3.48 11.64
C ILE A 176 -23.80 -4.96 11.76
N GLN A 177 -24.97 -5.36 11.25
CA GLN A 177 -25.44 -6.73 11.26
C GLN A 177 -25.95 -7.10 9.88
N THR A 178 -25.25 -7.95 9.11
CA THR A 178 -25.92 -9.11 8.48
C THR A 178 -25.05 -9.89 7.48
N PRO A 179 -25.17 -11.23 7.49
CA PRO A 179 -24.88 -12.14 6.37
C PRO A 179 -25.59 -11.80 5.05
N GLU A 180 -26.54 -10.87 5.03
CA GLU A 180 -27.23 -10.35 3.84
C GLU A 180 -26.32 -9.49 2.98
N ALA A 181 -25.30 -8.81 3.51
CA ALA A 181 -24.28 -8.20 2.67
C ALA A 181 -23.56 -9.27 1.84
N ALA A 182 -23.30 -10.45 2.43
CA ALA A 182 -22.76 -11.61 1.73
C ALA A 182 -23.79 -12.26 0.79
N THR A 183 -25.07 -12.34 1.15
CA THR A 183 -26.14 -12.85 0.26
C THR A 183 -26.42 -11.90 -0.90
N ARG A 184 -26.38 -10.59 -0.69
CA ARG A 184 -26.54 -9.54 -1.70
C ARG A 184 -25.27 -9.38 -2.53
N CYS A 185 -24.10 -9.68 -1.98
CA CYS A 185 -22.87 -9.86 -2.75
C CYS A 185 -22.96 -11.13 -3.62
N ARG A 186 -23.44 -12.27 -3.08
CA ARG A 186 -23.72 -13.49 -3.87
C ARG A 186 -24.78 -13.24 -4.94
N GLN A 187 -25.88 -12.57 -4.63
CA GLN A 187 -26.95 -12.25 -5.58
C GLN A 187 -26.48 -11.21 -6.62
N ARG A 188 -25.61 -10.26 -6.25
CA ARG A 188 -24.92 -9.39 -7.22
C ARG A 188 -23.92 -10.16 -8.09
N LEU A 189 -23.22 -11.14 -7.51
CA LEU A 189 -22.32 -12.03 -8.24
C LEU A 189 -23.09 -12.94 -9.20
N ASP A 190 -24.25 -13.44 -8.79
CA ASP A 190 -25.12 -14.30 -9.60
C ASP A 190 -25.83 -13.48 -10.69
N ASN A 191 -26.33 -12.28 -10.39
CA ASN A 191 -26.83 -11.34 -11.41
C ASN A 191 -25.72 -10.91 -12.38
N SER A 192 -24.49 -10.72 -11.90
CA SER A 192 -23.33 -10.43 -12.74
C SER A 192 -22.97 -11.63 -13.62
N ARG A 193 -22.96 -12.85 -13.07
CA ARG A 193 -22.79 -14.10 -13.83
C ARG A 193 -23.87 -14.28 -14.90
N GLU A 194 -25.12 -13.97 -14.58
CA GLU A 194 -26.25 -14.05 -15.50
C GLU A 194 -26.19 -12.95 -16.58
N ALA A 195 -25.75 -11.74 -16.22
CA ALA A 195 -25.47 -10.66 -17.19
C ALA A 195 -24.29 -11.01 -18.11
N HIS A 196 -23.19 -11.56 -17.57
CA HIS A 196 -22.06 -12.07 -18.33
C HIS A 196 -22.47 -13.24 -19.23
N HIS A 197 -23.33 -14.15 -18.73
CA HIS A 197 -23.89 -15.24 -19.53
C HIS A 197 -24.75 -14.71 -20.68
N THR A 198 -25.65 -13.77 -20.41
CA THR A 198 -26.53 -13.15 -21.41
C THR A 198 -25.74 -12.33 -22.44
N HIS A 199 -24.74 -11.57 -22.00
CA HIS A 199 -23.85 -10.82 -22.87
C HIS A 199 -23.01 -11.75 -23.76
N ARG A 200 -22.49 -12.85 -23.19
CA ARG A 200 -21.78 -13.89 -23.95
C ARG A 200 -22.68 -14.51 -25.01
N LEU A 201 -23.94 -14.86 -24.69
CA LEU A 201 -24.89 -15.39 -25.67
C LEU A 201 -25.21 -14.39 -26.78
N LYS A 202 -25.38 -13.10 -26.45
CA LYS A 202 -25.54 -12.04 -27.44
C LYS A 202 -24.33 -11.92 -28.36
N MET A 203 -23.11 -12.01 -27.82
CA MET A 203 -21.88 -11.97 -28.62
C MET A 203 -21.69 -13.22 -29.47
N LEU A 204 -22.02 -14.42 -28.97
CA LEU A 204 -22.00 -15.65 -29.78
C LEU A 204 -22.98 -15.59 -30.96
N ASN A 205 -24.17 -15.04 -30.74
CA ASN A 205 -25.15 -14.80 -31.79
C ASN A 205 -24.68 -13.71 -32.77
N PHE A 206 -24.07 -12.63 -32.28
CA PHE A 206 -23.50 -11.58 -33.13
C PHE A 206 -22.37 -12.11 -34.02
N LEU A 207 -21.46 -12.91 -33.47
CA LEU A 207 -20.34 -13.53 -34.19
C LEU A 207 -20.81 -14.51 -35.28
N THR A 208 -21.96 -15.16 -35.08
CA THR A 208 -22.52 -16.08 -36.08
C THR A 208 -23.46 -15.40 -37.08
N ALA A 209 -24.06 -14.25 -36.73
CA ALA A 209 -25.03 -13.52 -37.57
C ALA A 209 -24.46 -13.13 -38.94
N GLY A 210 -23.18 -12.79 -39.02
CA GLY A 210 -22.51 -12.44 -40.28
C GLY A 210 -22.23 -13.63 -41.21
N PHE A 211 -22.39 -14.88 -40.73
CA PHE A 211 -21.96 -16.10 -41.43
C PHE A 211 -23.04 -17.20 -41.40
N GLU A 212 -24.30 -16.84 -41.19
CA GLU A 212 -25.41 -17.81 -41.03
C GLU A 212 -25.64 -18.70 -42.26
N SER A 213 -25.18 -18.27 -43.45
CA SER A 213 -25.27 -19.05 -44.69
C SER A 213 -24.19 -20.13 -44.84
N HIS A 214 -23.19 -20.19 -43.95
CA HIS A 214 -22.08 -21.14 -44.06
C HIS A 214 -22.38 -22.46 -43.31
N GLU A 215 -22.36 -23.60 -44.02
CA GLU A 215 -22.74 -24.90 -43.44
C GLU A 215 -21.93 -25.27 -42.18
N GLY A 216 -20.62 -25.00 -42.19
CA GLY A 216 -19.76 -25.26 -41.02
C GLY A 216 -20.16 -24.45 -39.79
N VAL A 217 -20.61 -23.20 -39.98
CA VAL A 217 -21.07 -22.32 -38.89
C VAL A 217 -22.44 -22.76 -38.38
N GLN A 218 -23.32 -23.25 -39.27
CA GLN A 218 -24.61 -23.83 -38.88
C GLN A 218 -24.44 -25.10 -38.03
N ARG A 219 -23.51 -25.99 -38.38
CA ARG A 219 -23.22 -27.20 -37.57
C ARG A 219 -22.66 -26.84 -36.20
N ILE A 220 -21.79 -25.84 -36.12
CA ILE A 220 -21.26 -25.34 -34.84
C ILE A 220 -22.39 -24.75 -34.00
N LYS A 221 -23.25 -23.89 -34.57
CA LYS A 221 -24.40 -23.30 -33.86
C LYS A 221 -25.40 -24.35 -33.37
N ALA A 222 -25.55 -25.46 -34.11
CA ALA A 222 -26.41 -26.59 -33.73
C ALA A 222 -25.77 -27.57 -32.73
N SER A 223 -24.47 -27.42 -32.42
CA SER A 223 -23.78 -28.29 -31.47
C SER A 223 -24.21 -28.01 -30.03
N LYS A 224 -24.30 -29.05 -29.20
CA LYS A 224 -24.68 -28.93 -27.78
C LYS A 224 -23.67 -28.10 -26.96
N GLU A 225 -22.44 -27.98 -27.46
CA GLU A 225 -21.33 -27.32 -26.78
C GLU A 225 -21.20 -25.83 -27.12
N PHE A 226 -21.80 -25.37 -28.22
CA PHE A 226 -21.68 -23.97 -28.65
C PHE A 226 -22.15 -22.96 -27.60
N MET A 227 -23.24 -23.29 -26.90
CA MET A 227 -23.77 -22.46 -25.81
C MET A 227 -22.85 -22.41 -24.58
N SER A 228 -21.83 -23.27 -24.52
CA SER A 228 -20.80 -23.29 -23.47
C SER A 228 -19.47 -22.64 -23.89
N TYR A 229 -19.28 -22.29 -25.17
CA TYR A 229 -18.04 -21.70 -25.65
C TYR A 229 -17.84 -20.27 -25.12
N SER A 230 -16.60 -19.92 -24.79
CA SER A 230 -16.20 -18.53 -24.66
C SER A 230 -16.27 -17.81 -26.01
N THR A 231 -16.38 -16.48 -26.01
CA THR A 231 -16.42 -15.68 -27.25
C THR A 231 -15.21 -15.94 -28.15
N LYS A 232 -14.03 -16.14 -27.54
CA LYS A 232 -12.80 -16.51 -28.23
C LYS A 232 -12.87 -17.91 -28.85
N GLN A 233 -13.29 -18.93 -28.10
CA GLN A 233 -13.43 -20.29 -28.62
C GLN A 233 -14.44 -20.39 -29.76
N ALA A 234 -15.56 -19.65 -29.66
CA ALA A 234 -16.52 -19.58 -30.74
C ALA A 234 -15.98 -18.85 -31.97
N GLY A 235 -15.25 -17.74 -31.77
CA GLY A 235 -14.54 -17.07 -32.86
C GLY A 235 -13.53 -17.99 -33.55
N GLU A 236 -12.74 -18.75 -32.79
CA GLU A 236 -11.77 -19.72 -33.30
C GLU A 236 -12.45 -20.88 -34.04
N ALA A 237 -13.54 -21.43 -33.50
CA ALA A 237 -14.29 -22.51 -34.15
C ALA A 237 -14.96 -22.04 -35.45
N ILE A 238 -15.54 -20.83 -35.46
CA ILE A 238 -16.12 -20.21 -36.65
C ILE A 238 -15.03 -19.94 -37.69
N LEU A 239 -13.89 -19.39 -37.27
CA LEU A 239 -12.76 -19.13 -38.16
C LEU A 239 -12.18 -20.42 -38.75
N ALA A 240 -12.08 -21.49 -37.94
CA ALA A 240 -11.66 -22.80 -38.41
C ALA A 240 -12.67 -23.41 -39.40
N ALA A 241 -13.97 -23.23 -39.18
CA ALA A 241 -15.02 -23.68 -40.10
C ALA A 241 -15.04 -22.88 -41.41
N LEU A 242 -14.82 -21.57 -41.35
CA LEU A 242 -14.68 -20.70 -42.54
C LEU A 242 -13.38 -21.00 -43.29
N GLY A 243 -12.35 -21.43 -42.57
CA GLY A 243 -11.03 -21.77 -43.10
C GLY A 243 -10.88 -23.21 -43.59
N ALA A 244 -11.82 -24.11 -43.29
CA ALA A 244 -11.73 -25.54 -43.57
C ALA A 244 -11.60 -25.86 -45.07
N ASP A 245 -12.23 -25.05 -45.91
CA ASP A 245 -12.20 -25.17 -47.38
C ASP A 245 -11.27 -24.14 -48.03
N THR A 246 -10.47 -23.41 -47.25
CA THR A 246 -9.52 -22.40 -47.76
C THR A 246 -8.09 -22.88 -47.63
N THR A 247 -7.35 -22.83 -48.73
CA THR A 247 -5.90 -23.00 -48.71
C THR A 247 -5.25 -21.62 -48.57
N PRO A 248 -4.39 -21.37 -47.56
CA PRO A 248 -3.80 -20.04 -47.35
C PRO A 248 -3.04 -19.57 -48.60
N CYS A 249 -3.35 -18.36 -49.09
CA CYS A 249 -2.68 -17.78 -50.27
C CYS A 249 -1.22 -17.38 -50.03
N ASN A 250 -0.71 -17.52 -48.81
CA ASN A 250 0.66 -17.17 -48.47
C ASN A 250 1.39 -18.34 -47.79
N VAL A 251 2.08 -19.14 -48.60
CA VAL A 251 2.99 -20.20 -48.13
C VAL A 251 4.42 -19.64 -47.89
N GLN A 252 4.61 -18.31 -47.90
CA GLN A 252 5.92 -17.68 -47.72
C GLN A 252 5.87 -16.47 -46.77
N SER A 253 5.61 -16.71 -45.49
CA SER A 253 6.33 -15.99 -44.43
C SER A 253 6.20 -16.74 -43.10
N ALA A 254 7.28 -17.37 -42.68
CA ALA A 254 7.35 -18.24 -41.51
C ALA A 254 7.60 -17.48 -40.19
N TYR A 255 6.84 -16.43 -39.91
CA TYR A 255 6.91 -15.74 -38.61
C TYR A 255 5.52 -15.46 -38.05
N SER A 256 4.93 -16.48 -37.43
CA SER A 256 3.81 -16.32 -36.52
C SER A 256 4.32 -15.61 -35.26
N THR A 257 3.88 -14.39 -35.00
CA THR A 257 4.00 -13.75 -33.68
C THR A 257 3.02 -14.44 -32.71
N PRO A 258 3.49 -15.15 -31.67
CA PRO A 258 2.59 -15.73 -30.66
C PRO A 258 2.05 -14.63 -29.75
N GLY A 259 0.75 -14.68 -29.44
CA GLY A 259 0.09 -13.73 -28.54
C GLY A 259 0.66 -13.79 -27.13
N TYR A 260 1.16 -12.64 -26.67
CA TYR A 260 1.65 -12.40 -25.31
C TYR A 260 0.50 -11.80 -24.48
N VAL A 261 0.23 -12.32 -23.29
CA VAL A 261 -0.72 -11.67 -22.35
C VAL A 261 0.07 -10.60 -21.61
N SER A 262 -0.03 -9.36 -22.06
CA SER A 262 0.69 -8.19 -21.57
C SER A 262 -0.26 -7.02 -21.38
N ASN A 263 0.14 -6.08 -20.53
CA ASN A 263 -0.47 -4.79 -20.24
C ASN A 263 -0.40 -3.77 -21.40
N GLY A 264 -0.17 -4.24 -22.63
CA GLY A 264 -0.23 -3.45 -23.88
C GLY A 264 1.12 -3.17 -24.54
N ASN A 265 2.26 -3.54 -23.94
CA ASN A 265 3.61 -3.33 -24.50
C ASN A 265 4.36 -4.65 -24.71
N ILE A 266 3.94 -5.40 -25.73
CA ILE A 266 4.44 -6.76 -26.05
C ILE A 266 5.96 -6.77 -26.30
N VAL A 267 6.49 -5.72 -26.93
CA VAL A 267 7.92 -5.64 -27.28
C VAL A 267 8.78 -5.42 -26.03
N ARG A 268 8.42 -4.45 -25.17
CA ARG A 268 9.13 -4.21 -23.91
C ARG A 268 9.06 -5.43 -23.00
N ASP A 269 7.86 -5.96 -22.77
CA ASP A 269 7.66 -7.09 -21.85
C ASP A 269 8.41 -8.33 -22.36
N GLY A 270 8.38 -8.57 -23.68
CA GLY A 270 9.16 -9.61 -24.33
C GLY A 270 10.68 -9.43 -24.15
N MET A 271 11.21 -8.21 -24.31
CA MET A 271 12.63 -7.94 -24.06
C MET A 271 13.00 -8.14 -22.58
N VAL A 272 12.19 -7.68 -21.64
CA VAL A 272 12.41 -7.86 -20.19
C VAL A 272 12.40 -9.34 -19.81
N ASP A 273 11.42 -10.12 -20.28
CA ASP A 273 11.33 -11.57 -20.04
C ASP A 273 12.55 -12.31 -20.62
N ALA A 274 12.97 -11.96 -21.84
CA ALA A 274 14.16 -12.54 -22.47
C ALA A 274 15.43 -12.26 -21.66
N LEU A 275 15.64 -11.01 -21.24
CA LEU A 275 16.84 -10.61 -20.49
C LEU A 275 16.87 -11.19 -19.07
N THR A 276 15.74 -11.14 -18.35
CA THR A 276 15.65 -11.69 -16.99
C THR A 276 15.82 -13.21 -16.97
N THR A 277 15.33 -13.91 -17.99
CA THR A 277 15.58 -15.35 -18.18
C THR A 277 17.06 -15.63 -18.46
N ARG A 278 17.69 -14.88 -19.37
CA ARG A 278 19.13 -15.02 -19.70
C ARG A 278 20.02 -14.78 -18.48
N LEU A 279 19.62 -13.86 -17.61
CA LEU A 279 20.31 -13.53 -16.37
C LEU A 279 19.98 -14.48 -15.20
N GLY A 280 19.07 -15.45 -15.40
CA GLY A 280 18.62 -16.35 -14.35
C GLY A 280 17.93 -15.62 -13.18
N LEU A 281 17.36 -14.45 -13.43
CA LEU A 281 16.59 -13.66 -12.46
C LEU A 281 15.14 -14.14 -12.36
N ALA A 282 14.60 -14.68 -13.46
CA ALA A 282 13.23 -15.18 -13.54
C ALA A 282 13.16 -16.44 -14.43
N GLN A 283 12.10 -17.22 -14.28
CA GLN A 283 11.75 -18.28 -15.23
C GLN A 283 11.08 -17.67 -16.46
N ALA A 284 11.34 -18.25 -17.63
CA ALA A 284 10.76 -17.80 -18.89
C ALA A 284 9.25 -17.88 -18.85
N GLN A 285 8.57 -16.77 -19.13
CA GLN A 285 7.11 -16.76 -19.29
C GLN A 285 6.69 -17.35 -20.65
N ASP A 286 7.45 -17.06 -21.72
CA ASP A 286 7.24 -17.70 -23.03
C ASP A 286 8.56 -18.21 -23.61
N ASN A 287 8.64 -19.53 -23.78
CA ASN A 287 9.80 -20.17 -24.40
C ASN A 287 9.98 -19.78 -25.88
N ARG A 288 8.93 -19.31 -26.56
CA ARG A 288 8.92 -18.90 -27.97
C ARG A 288 9.21 -17.40 -28.17
N ASN A 289 9.56 -16.69 -27.10
CA ASN A 289 9.87 -15.26 -27.16
C ASN A 289 11.03 -14.97 -28.14
N PRO A 290 10.80 -14.17 -29.21
CA PRO A 290 11.78 -13.93 -30.27
C PRO A 290 12.99 -13.11 -29.80
N PHE A 291 12.87 -12.39 -28.68
CA PHE A 291 13.96 -11.56 -28.15
C PHE A 291 15.02 -12.39 -27.40
N ARG A 292 14.77 -13.67 -27.09
CA ARG A 292 15.70 -14.52 -26.32
C ARG A 292 17.06 -14.70 -26.96
N THR A 293 17.12 -14.72 -28.29
CA THR A 293 18.36 -14.92 -29.05
C THR A 293 19.00 -13.62 -29.50
N MET A 294 18.36 -12.47 -29.27
CA MET A 294 18.87 -11.16 -29.70
C MET A 294 19.92 -10.64 -28.71
N THR A 295 20.98 -10.05 -29.23
CA THR A 295 21.96 -9.24 -28.47
C THR A 295 21.33 -7.93 -28.02
N LEU A 296 21.91 -7.25 -27.02
CA LEU A 296 21.47 -5.92 -26.58
C LEU A 296 21.43 -4.90 -27.71
N ALA A 297 22.37 -4.95 -28.66
CA ALA A 297 22.38 -4.07 -29.83
C ALA A 297 21.24 -4.38 -30.82
N GLU A 298 20.82 -5.64 -30.94
CA GLU A 298 19.67 -6.04 -31.75
C GLU A 298 18.35 -5.69 -31.07
N MET A 299 18.27 -5.82 -29.75
CA MET A 299 17.13 -5.31 -28.97
C MET A 299 17.02 -3.79 -29.07
N ALA A 300 18.13 -3.05 -29.00
CA ALA A 300 18.16 -1.61 -29.24
C ALA A 300 17.64 -1.26 -30.65
N ARG A 301 18.07 -2.01 -31.67
CA ARG A 301 17.55 -1.87 -33.04
C ARG A 301 16.04 -2.14 -33.10
N ALA A 302 15.58 -3.23 -32.50
CA ALA A 302 14.16 -3.59 -32.48
C ALA A 302 13.31 -2.52 -31.79
N SER A 303 13.80 -1.93 -30.69
CA SER A 303 13.11 -0.83 -30.01
C SER A 303 12.96 0.43 -30.89
N LEU A 304 13.94 0.73 -31.75
CA LEU A 304 13.88 1.85 -32.69
C LEU A 304 12.92 1.57 -33.85
N ILE A 305 12.93 0.34 -34.39
CA ILE A 305 12.03 -0.09 -35.46
C ILE A 305 10.58 -0.03 -34.99
N GLU A 306 10.29 -0.49 -33.77
CA GLU A 306 8.94 -0.45 -33.18
C GLU A 306 8.41 0.99 -33.09
N ARG A 307 9.29 1.96 -32.83
CA ARG A 307 8.95 3.39 -32.77
C ARG A 307 8.89 4.07 -34.15
N GLY A 308 9.03 3.30 -35.24
CA GLY A 308 9.03 3.82 -36.61
C GLY A 308 10.29 4.60 -36.99
N VAL A 309 11.38 4.48 -36.22
CA VAL A 309 12.66 5.15 -36.52
C VAL A 309 13.44 4.32 -37.54
N GLY A 310 13.78 4.95 -38.68
CA GLY A 310 14.56 4.32 -39.74
C GLY A 310 15.99 4.00 -39.26
N VAL A 311 16.27 2.71 -39.02
CA VAL A 311 17.59 2.27 -38.56
C VAL A 311 18.65 2.15 -39.66
N SER A 312 18.25 2.25 -40.93
CA SER A 312 19.13 2.16 -42.10
C SER A 312 20.07 3.37 -42.26
N GLY A 313 19.73 4.52 -41.65
CA GLY A 313 20.54 5.73 -41.67
C GLY A 313 21.71 5.74 -40.68
N TYR A 314 21.77 4.80 -39.74
CA TYR A 314 22.86 4.72 -38.76
C TYR A 314 24.04 3.91 -39.32
N GLY A 315 25.19 4.56 -39.50
CA GLY A 315 26.40 3.97 -40.11
C GLY A 315 27.25 3.11 -39.18
N SER A 316 26.91 3.05 -37.89
CA SER A 316 27.62 2.24 -36.89
C SER A 316 26.69 1.75 -35.79
N LYS A 317 27.05 0.63 -35.14
CA LYS A 317 26.36 0.15 -33.92
C LYS A 317 26.33 1.22 -32.82
N MET A 318 27.37 2.07 -32.78
CA MET A 318 27.51 3.13 -31.78
C MET A 318 26.47 4.24 -31.95
N GLN A 319 26.23 4.67 -33.18
CA GLN A 319 25.17 5.64 -33.49
C GLN A 319 23.78 5.05 -33.24
N LEU A 320 23.58 3.77 -33.57
CA LEU A 320 22.31 3.08 -33.37
C LEU A 320 21.95 2.92 -31.89
N VAL A 321 22.91 2.47 -31.06
CA VAL A 321 22.68 2.35 -29.60
C VAL A 321 22.53 3.72 -28.96
N GLY A 322 23.30 4.73 -29.38
CA GLY A 322 23.13 6.11 -28.92
C GLY A 322 21.73 6.65 -29.21
N ALA A 323 21.23 6.45 -30.43
CA ALA A 323 19.87 6.85 -30.80
C ALA A 323 18.77 6.14 -30.00
N ALA A 324 19.04 4.92 -29.51
CA ALA A 324 18.10 4.22 -28.65
C ALA A 324 17.92 4.90 -27.28
N PHE A 325 18.87 5.71 -26.79
CA PHE A 325 18.79 6.38 -25.48
C PHE A 325 18.33 7.84 -25.53
N THR A 326 18.51 8.54 -26.66
CA THR A 326 18.29 10.00 -26.76
C THR A 326 16.83 10.43 -26.90
N HIS A 327 15.89 9.50 -26.99
CA HIS A 327 14.47 9.82 -27.08
C HIS A 327 13.85 9.76 -25.68
N MET A 328 13.24 10.88 -25.24
CA MET A 328 12.71 11.22 -23.89
C MET A 328 11.80 10.17 -23.19
N SER A 329 11.56 9.01 -23.80
CA SER A 329 10.84 7.87 -23.25
C SER A 329 11.38 6.54 -23.82
N SER A 330 12.70 6.35 -23.87
CA SER A 330 13.31 5.16 -24.48
C SER A 330 12.74 3.86 -23.90
N ASP A 331 12.05 3.07 -24.73
CA ASP A 331 11.61 1.73 -24.34
C ASP A 331 12.80 0.83 -24.01
N PHE A 332 13.93 1.02 -24.70
CA PHE A 332 15.16 0.27 -24.44
C PHE A 332 15.79 0.63 -23.08
N GLY A 333 15.84 1.92 -22.72
CA GLY A 333 16.27 2.36 -21.38
C GLY A 333 15.39 1.77 -20.29
N ASN A 334 14.07 1.85 -20.47
CA ASN A 334 13.08 1.27 -19.55
C ASN A 334 13.21 -0.27 -19.41
N VAL A 335 13.48 -1.00 -20.50
CA VAL A 335 13.77 -2.45 -20.45
C VAL A 335 14.98 -2.72 -19.55
N LEU A 336 16.07 -1.98 -19.76
CA LEU A 336 17.31 -2.17 -19.00
C LEU A 336 17.14 -1.77 -17.54
N MET A 337 16.33 -0.75 -17.27
CA MET A 337 15.95 -0.30 -15.93
C MET A 337 15.13 -1.37 -15.20
N ASP A 338 14.13 -1.97 -15.85
CA ASP A 338 13.30 -3.03 -15.26
C ASP A 338 14.14 -4.27 -14.90
N VAL A 339 15.06 -4.66 -15.79
CA VAL A 339 15.99 -5.77 -15.57
C VAL A 339 16.93 -5.46 -14.40
N SER A 340 17.51 -4.26 -14.38
CA SER A 340 18.39 -3.79 -13.30
C SER A 340 17.65 -3.68 -11.97
N GLY A 341 16.39 -3.24 -11.98
CA GLY A 341 15.51 -3.16 -10.81
C GLY A 341 15.24 -4.53 -10.22
N LYS A 342 14.89 -5.52 -11.05
CA LYS A 342 14.73 -6.91 -10.62
C LYS A 342 16.01 -7.50 -10.03
N ALA A 343 17.16 -7.23 -10.65
CA ALA A 343 18.46 -7.67 -10.13
C ALA A 343 18.78 -7.01 -8.77
N MET A 344 18.50 -5.72 -8.63
CA MET A 344 18.68 -4.97 -7.39
C MET A 344 17.80 -5.52 -6.26
N LEU A 345 16.51 -5.74 -6.54
CA LEU A 345 15.58 -6.30 -5.56
C LEU A 345 16.01 -7.70 -5.12
N ARG A 346 16.46 -8.56 -6.05
CA ARG A 346 17.04 -9.86 -5.69
C ARG A 346 18.25 -9.71 -4.78
N GLY A 347 19.10 -8.71 -5.02
CA GLY A 347 20.25 -8.40 -4.17
C GLY A 347 19.86 -7.90 -2.77
N TRP A 348 18.80 -7.11 -2.70
CA TRP A 348 18.19 -6.63 -1.46
C TRP A 348 17.62 -7.79 -0.62
N GLU A 349 16.82 -8.66 -1.22
CA GLU A 349 16.26 -9.85 -0.57
C GLU A 349 17.36 -10.84 -0.14
N ALA A 350 18.37 -11.04 -0.98
CA ALA A 350 19.52 -11.89 -0.69
C ALA A 350 20.62 -11.17 0.11
N SER A 351 20.29 -10.11 0.85
CA SER A 351 21.24 -9.40 1.71
C SER A 351 21.58 -10.19 2.98
N GLY A 352 20.65 -11.03 3.46
CA GLY A 352 20.82 -11.83 4.68
C GLY A 352 20.81 -10.99 5.97
N GLU A 353 20.33 -9.75 5.89
CA GLU A 353 20.24 -8.85 7.05
C GLU A 353 19.20 -9.35 8.06
N THR A 354 19.52 -9.19 9.34
CA THR A 354 18.74 -9.78 10.45
C THR A 354 17.87 -8.76 11.19
N PHE A 355 18.11 -7.46 11.00
CA PHE A 355 17.44 -6.40 11.76
C PHE A 355 15.91 -6.43 11.59
N GLN A 356 15.42 -6.74 10.38
CA GLN A 356 14.00 -6.77 10.06
C GLN A 356 13.18 -7.74 10.94
N ARG A 357 13.82 -8.75 11.54
CA ARG A 357 13.15 -9.75 12.38
C ARG A 357 12.72 -9.22 13.73
N TRP A 358 13.45 -8.25 14.29
CA TRP A 358 13.26 -7.79 15.67
C TRP A 358 12.97 -6.29 15.79
N THR A 359 13.26 -5.50 14.75
CA THR A 359 12.89 -4.07 14.71
C THR A 359 11.44 -3.88 14.30
N LYS A 360 10.83 -2.77 14.73
CA LYS A 360 9.51 -2.33 14.30
C LYS A 360 9.60 -1.60 12.96
N LYS A 361 8.76 -1.97 12.00
CA LYS A 361 8.63 -1.25 10.73
C LYS A 361 7.70 -0.06 10.90
N GLY A 362 8.15 1.12 10.51
CA GLY A 362 7.39 2.37 10.55
C GLY A 362 7.25 3.02 9.18
N SER A 363 6.33 3.99 9.07
CA SER A 363 6.18 4.84 7.90
C SER A 363 6.13 6.32 8.30
N LEU A 364 6.78 7.17 7.51
CA LEU A 364 6.77 8.63 7.65
C LEU A 364 6.39 9.24 6.30
N SER A 365 5.54 10.26 6.31
CA SER A 365 5.10 10.94 5.07
C SER A 365 6.04 12.06 4.63
N ASN A 366 7.01 12.45 5.47
CA ASN A 366 7.93 13.54 5.17
C ASN A 366 9.26 13.41 5.95
N PHE A 367 10.21 14.29 5.62
CA PHE A 367 11.55 14.35 6.22
C PHE A 367 11.64 15.20 7.49
N HIS A 368 10.53 15.80 7.95
CA HIS A 368 10.55 16.54 9.20
C HIS A 368 10.68 15.57 10.39
N PRO A 369 11.41 15.94 11.46
CA PRO A 369 11.48 15.13 12.66
C PRO A 369 10.09 14.85 13.23
N ALA A 370 9.66 13.60 13.18
CA ALA A 370 8.42 13.14 13.79
C ALA A 370 8.70 12.64 15.21
N ARG A 371 7.74 12.82 16.13
CA ARG A 371 7.83 12.28 17.49
C ARG A 371 6.96 11.04 17.60
N ARG A 372 7.56 9.94 18.06
CA ARG A 372 6.87 8.66 18.27
C ARG A 372 6.67 8.42 19.76
N VAL A 373 5.42 8.35 20.20
CA VAL A 373 5.07 8.02 21.59
C VAL A 373 5.37 6.53 21.82
N GLY A 374 6.19 6.23 22.83
CA GLY A 374 6.50 4.85 23.23
C GLY A 374 5.37 4.19 24.04
N ILE A 375 5.68 3.04 24.67
CA ILE A 375 4.74 2.15 25.36
C ILE A 375 3.98 2.82 26.55
N SER A 376 4.40 3.98 27.05
CA SER A 376 3.85 4.62 28.26
C SER A 376 2.53 5.40 28.08
N GLY A 377 1.72 5.05 27.09
CA GLY A 377 0.62 5.89 26.61
C GLY A 377 -0.61 6.05 27.52
N PHE A 378 -0.84 5.16 28.50
CA PHE A 378 -2.11 5.20 29.25
C PHE A 378 -1.93 4.89 30.75
N PRO A 379 -2.39 5.80 31.64
CA PRO A 379 -2.61 5.51 33.05
C PRO A 379 -3.53 4.31 33.25
N THR A 380 -3.39 3.65 34.40
CA THR A 380 -4.36 2.67 34.86
C THR A 380 -5.77 3.27 34.86
N LEU A 381 -6.71 2.57 34.22
CA LEU A 381 -8.08 3.04 34.11
C LEU A 381 -8.69 3.14 35.50
N PRO A 382 -9.12 4.34 35.94
CA PRO A 382 -9.71 4.49 37.26
C PRO A 382 -11.01 3.69 37.30
N LYS A 383 -11.22 2.95 38.40
CA LYS A 383 -12.49 2.26 38.63
C LYS A 383 -13.60 3.31 38.70
N VAL A 384 -14.57 3.22 37.79
CA VAL A 384 -15.76 4.10 37.78
C VAL A 384 -16.84 3.45 38.65
N PRO A 385 -17.25 4.09 39.76
CA PRO A 385 -18.39 3.64 40.55
C PRO A 385 -19.69 3.71 39.74
N GLU A 386 -20.66 2.85 40.06
CA GLU A 386 -21.96 2.81 39.39
C GLU A 386 -22.68 4.17 39.56
N GLY A 387 -22.94 4.87 38.45
CA GLY A 387 -23.55 6.21 38.43
C GLY A 387 -22.57 7.40 38.42
N ALA A 388 -21.26 7.19 38.36
CA ALA A 388 -20.27 8.26 38.26
C ALA A 388 -19.82 8.54 36.82
N GLU A 389 -19.39 9.78 36.55
CA GLU A 389 -18.82 10.18 35.27
C GLU A 389 -17.40 9.63 35.08
N TYR A 390 -17.06 9.28 33.83
CA TYR A 390 -15.73 8.88 33.42
C TYR A 390 -14.77 10.08 33.50
N LYS A 391 -13.60 9.88 34.12
CA LYS A 391 -12.56 10.92 34.17
C LYS A 391 -11.73 10.87 32.89
N TYR A 392 -11.42 12.05 32.35
CA TYR A 392 -10.42 12.19 31.29
C TYR A 392 -9.05 11.77 31.82
N VAL A 393 -8.37 10.94 31.04
CA VAL A 393 -7.04 10.44 31.33
C VAL A 393 -6.09 11.04 30.30
N THR A 394 -5.02 11.71 30.76
CA THR A 394 -4.04 12.37 29.89
C THR A 394 -2.82 11.48 29.66
N CYS A 395 -2.38 11.37 28.41
CA CYS A 395 -1.13 10.71 28.02
C CYS A 395 0.04 11.71 28.09
N ASN A 396 1.20 11.29 28.62
CA ASN A 396 2.41 12.09 28.58
C ASN A 396 3.16 11.83 27.26
N ASP A 397 3.25 12.86 26.42
CA ASP A 397 3.91 12.81 25.11
C ASP A 397 5.42 13.06 25.24
N ARG A 398 6.17 12.01 25.60
CA ARG A 398 7.65 11.99 25.52
C ARG A 398 8.10 11.20 24.30
N GLY A 399 7.66 11.64 23.12
CA GLY A 399 7.98 10.91 21.89
C GLY A 399 9.45 10.96 21.48
N ALA A 400 10.00 9.82 21.05
CA ALA A 400 11.33 9.73 20.47
C ALA A 400 11.35 10.41 19.09
N PRO A 401 12.32 11.31 18.80
CA PRO A 401 12.42 11.94 17.50
C PRO A 401 13.00 10.95 16.47
N ILE A 402 12.33 10.83 15.33
CA ILE A 402 12.79 10.07 14.17
C ILE A 402 12.74 10.97 12.93
N ALA A 403 13.79 10.95 12.12
CA ALA A 403 13.88 11.69 10.87
C ALA A 403 14.39 10.77 9.77
N LEU A 404 13.84 10.93 8.57
CA LEU A 404 14.31 10.21 7.39
C LEU A 404 15.60 10.82 6.87
N ALA A 405 16.48 9.96 6.34
CA ALA A 405 17.62 10.37 5.54
C ALA A 405 17.62 9.60 4.21
N THR A 406 18.10 10.26 3.16
CA THR A 406 18.22 9.67 1.83
C THR A 406 19.60 9.03 1.67
N TYR A 407 19.60 7.74 1.33
CA TYR A 407 20.81 6.98 1.00
C TYR A 407 20.76 6.59 -0.47
N GLY A 408 21.85 6.83 -1.19
CA GLY A 408 21.88 6.55 -2.61
C GLY A 408 23.27 6.57 -3.22
N GLY A 409 23.36 6.02 -4.42
CA GLY A 409 24.58 5.94 -5.20
C GLY A 409 24.28 6.01 -6.69
N LEU A 410 25.21 6.60 -7.43
CA LEU A 410 25.18 6.65 -8.88
C LEU A 410 26.09 5.54 -9.42
N PHE A 411 25.61 4.83 -10.43
CA PHE A 411 26.45 3.97 -11.25
C PHE A 411 26.10 4.18 -12.72
N SER A 412 27.10 4.04 -13.58
CA SER A 412 26.91 4.22 -15.01
C SER A 412 27.18 2.94 -15.76
N ILE A 413 26.31 2.63 -16.71
CA ILE A 413 26.53 1.56 -17.67
C ILE A 413 27.04 2.20 -18.95
N THR A 414 28.24 1.80 -19.36
CA THR A 414 28.90 2.38 -20.53
C THR A 414 28.30 1.82 -21.83
N ARG A 415 28.32 2.60 -22.91
CA ARG A 415 27.90 2.15 -24.25
C ARG A 415 28.71 0.93 -24.71
N GLN A 416 29.97 0.82 -24.28
CA GLN A 416 30.83 -0.33 -24.56
C GLN A 416 30.25 -1.61 -23.95
N ALA A 417 29.73 -1.57 -22.72
CA ALA A 417 29.10 -2.74 -22.10
C ALA A 417 27.88 -3.23 -22.90
N ILE A 418 27.08 -2.30 -23.44
CA ILE A 418 25.93 -2.62 -24.29
C ILE A 418 26.35 -3.22 -25.63
N ILE A 419 27.36 -2.63 -26.28
CA ILE A 419 27.88 -3.11 -27.57
C ILE A 419 28.52 -4.49 -27.44
N ASN A 420 29.18 -4.76 -26.31
CA ASN A 420 29.83 -6.02 -26.01
C ASN A 420 28.88 -7.09 -25.44
N ASP A 421 27.57 -6.80 -25.37
CA ASP A 421 26.54 -7.69 -24.80
C ASP A 421 26.84 -8.12 -23.35
N ASP A 422 27.48 -7.26 -22.55
CA ASP A 422 27.85 -7.54 -21.17
C ASP A 422 26.62 -7.42 -20.25
N LEU A 423 25.86 -8.51 -20.18
CA LEU A 423 24.69 -8.63 -19.30
C LEU A 423 25.05 -8.56 -17.80
N SER A 424 26.30 -8.87 -17.44
CA SER A 424 26.71 -8.90 -16.03
C SER A 424 26.69 -7.50 -15.40
N ALA A 425 26.91 -6.46 -16.20
CA ALA A 425 26.79 -5.06 -15.79
C ALA A 425 25.36 -4.70 -15.33
N PHE A 426 24.35 -5.36 -15.90
CA PHE A 426 22.92 -5.13 -15.60
C PHE A 426 22.37 -6.04 -14.49
N SER A 427 23.13 -7.02 -14.03
CA SER A 427 22.71 -7.93 -12.97
C SER A 427 23.55 -7.78 -11.71
N THR A 428 24.86 -7.96 -11.82
CA THR A 428 25.79 -8.04 -10.68
C THR A 428 25.88 -6.71 -9.94
N LEU A 429 26.10 -5.60 -10.66
CA LEU A 429 26.23 -4.27 -10.04
C LEU A 429 24.93 -3.83 -9.35
N PRO A 430 23.75 -3.86 -10.00
CA PRO A 430 22.49 -3.56 -9.32
C PRO A 430 22.22 -4.46 -8.11
N ALA A 431 22.49 -5.77 -8.21
CA ALA A 431 22.34 -6.69 -7.08
C ALA A 431 23.25 -6.34 -5.90
N HIS A 432 24.51 -5.96 -6.16
CA HIS A 432 25.41 -5.49 -5.11
C HIS A 432 24.93 -4.18 -4.48
N LEU A 433 24.38 -3.26 -5.26
CA LEU A 433 23.82 -2.01 -4.75
C LEU A 433 22.58 -2.25 -3.91
N GLY A 434 21.67 -3.15 -4.32
CA GLY A 434 20.52 -3.56 -3.50
C GLY A 434 20.96 -4.18 -2.17
N ARG A 435 21.98 -5.06 -2.20
CA ARG A 435 22.58 -5.60 -0.98
C ARG A 435 23.22 -4.51 -0.11
N SER A 436 23.91 -3.55 -0.73
CA SER A 436 24.54 -2.43 -0.02
C SER A 436 23.51 -1.52 0.63
N ALA A 437 22.38 -1.25 -0.03
CA ALA A 437 21.29 -0.45 0.53
C ALA A 437 20.73 -1.10 1.81
N SER A 438 20.48 -2.42 1.76
CA SER A 438 20.03 -3.18 2.95
C SER A 438 21.07 -3.14 4.07
N ARG A 439 22.34 -3.31 3.71
CA ARG A 439 23.47 -3.20 4.66
C ARG A 439 23.59 -1.84 5.31
N THR A 440 23.39 -0.75 4.57
CA THR A 440 23.43 0.61 5.14
C THR A 440 22.36 0.78 6.22
N ILE A 441 21.14 0.27 6.00
CA ILE A 441 20.10 0.29 7.03
C ILE A 441 20.47 -0.60 8.22
N GLY A 442 21.01 -1.79 7.97
CA GLY A 442 21.53 -2.65 9.03
C GLY A 442 22.62 -1.97 9.86
N ASP A 443 23.57 -1.28 9.20
CA ASP A 443 24.62 -0.51 9.85
C ASP A 443 24.03 0.58 10.77
N LEU A 444 22.99 1.29 10.31
CA LEU A 444 22.29 2.30 11.12
C LEU A 444 21.62 1.67 12.35
N VAL A 445 20.90 0.55 12.20
CA VAL A 445 20.26 -0.14 13.33
C VAL A 445 21.28 -0.59 14.36
N TYR A 446 22.34 -1.29 13.93
CA TYR A 446 23.37 -1.77 14.85
C TYR A 446 24.25 -0.64 15.40
N SER A 447 24.34 0.51 14.72
CA SER A 447 25.00 1.70 15.26
C SER A 447 24.29 2.23 16.50
N VAL A 448 22.96 2.12 16.59
CA VAL A 448 22.18 2.52 17.78
C VAL A 448 22.60 1.69 18.99
N LEU A 449 22.73 0.37 18.81
CA LEU A 449 23.16 -0.53 19.88
C LEU A 449 24.60 -0.29 20.32
N THR A 450 25.51 -0.14 19.35
CA THR A 450 26.96 -0.09 19.60
C THR A 450 27.45 1.27 20.09
N THR A 451 26.86 2.36 19.59
CA THR A 451 27.24 3.74 19.99
C THR A 451 26.68 4.09 21.36
N ASN A 452 25.54 3.50 21.75
CA ASN A 452 24.86 3.78 23.03
C ASN A 452 24.62 5.27 23.26
N ALA A 453 24.08 5.94 22.24
CA ALA A 453 23.80 7.38 22.28
C ALA A 453 22.80 7.75 23.39
N ALA A 454 22.78 9.03 23.77
CA ALA A 454 21.79 9.54 24.71
C ALA A 454 20.38 9.42 24.13
N PHE A 455 19.46 8.92 24.95
CA PHE A 455 18.04 8.85 24.66
C PHE A 455 17.39 10.23 24.91
N VAL A 456 16.06 10.33 24.73
CA VAL A 456 15.30 11.60 24.82
C VAL A 456 15.45 12.29 26.18
N ASP A 457 15.75 11.53 27.23
CA ASP A 457 15.96 12.02 28.59
C ASP A 457 17.40 12.50 28.88
N GLY A 458 18.28 12.47 27.87
CA GLY A 458 19.68 12.86 27.97
C GLY A 458 20.59 11.78 28.58
N LYS A 459 20.05 10.60 28.92
CA LYS A 459 20.82 9.49 29.49
C LYS A 459 21.16 8.44 28.42
N PRO A 460 22.28 7.70 28.54
CA PRO A 460 22.61 6.65 27.56
C PRO A 460 21.51 5.61 27.44
N LEU A 461 21.21 5.16 26.22
CA LEU A 461 20.16 4.15 25.94
C LEU A 461 20.26 2.92 26.85
N PHE A 462 21.48 2.44 27.08
CA PHE A 462 21.81 1.39 28.04
C PHE A 462 22.62 1.96 29.20
N GLY A 463 22.10 1.79 30.42
CA GLY A 463 22.75 2.31 31.62
C GLY A 463 22.07 1.86 32.91
N ALA A 464 22.71 2.16 34.04
CA ALA A 464 22.15 1.86 35.37
C ALA A 464 20.86 2.64 35.61
N ASP A 465 20.75 3.87 35.10
CA ASP A 465 19.56 4.71 35.17
C ASP A 465 18.32 4.07 34.53
N HIS A 466 18.51 3.36 33.42
CA HIS A 466 17.45 2.64 32.70
C HIS A 466 17.26 1.21 33.22
N GLY A 467 18.08 0.75 34.17
CA GLY A 467 17.97 -0.59 34.74
C GLY A 467 18.13 -1.74 33.72
N ASN A 468 18.73 -1.47 32.56
CA ASN A 468 18.70 -2.37 31.40
C ASN A 468 20.08 -2.89 30.96
N THR A 469 21.10 -2.78 31.83
CA THR A 469 22.46 -3.29 31.55
C THR A 469 22.95 -4.25 32.63
N ASP A 470 23.78 -5.22 32.25
CA ASP A 470 24.59 -6.06 33.12
C ASP A 470 26.08 -5.94 32.75
N GLU A 471 26.87 -5.35 33.64
CA GLU A 471 28.29 -5.05 33.39
C GLU A 471 29.24 -6.08 34.03
N SER A 472 28.73 -7.20 34.54
CA SER A 472 29.53 -8.22 35.25
C SER A 472 30.60 -8.91 34.39
N ALA A 473 30.51 -8.78 33.05
CA ALA A 473 31.39 -9.44 32.08
C ALA A 473 31.52 -10.95 32.32
N ALA A 474 30.48 -11.59 32.84
CA ALA A 474 30.44 -13.02 33.08
C ALA A 474 30.13 -13.79 31.78
N ALA A 475 30.49 -15.09 31.76
CA ALA A 475 30.19 -15.95 30.62
C ALA A 475 28.67 -16.06 30.44
N MET A 476 28.23 -16.13 29.18
CA MET A 476 26.81 -16.30 28.86
C MET A 476 26.25 -17.54 29.55
N SER A 477 25.24 -17.35 30.40
CA SER A 477 24.69 -18.41 31.24
C SER A 477 23.19 -18.19 31.46
N PRO A 478 22.44 -19.24 31.86
CA PRO A 478 21.03 -19.13 32.24
C PRO A 478 20.76 -18.08 33.32
N VAL A 479 21.74 -17.84 34.20
CA VAL A 479 21.62 -16.86 35.29
C VAL A 479 21.54 -15.44 34.73
N ILE A 480 22.48 -15.04 33.86
CA ILE A 480 22.50 -13.68 33.30
C ILE A 480 21.29 -13.44 32.40
N LEU A 481 20.91 -14.41 31.58
CA LEU A 481 19.70 -14.31 30.75
C LEU A 481 18.43 -14.18 31.60
N GLY A 482 18.33 -14.94 32.69
CA GLY A 482 17.25 -14.83 33.67
C GLY A 482 17.20 -13.47 34.34
N GLU A 483 18.36 -12.89 34.64
CA GLU A 483 18.51 -11.54 35.20
C GLU A 483 18.10 -10.44 34.22
N LEU A 484 18.50 -10.53 32.95
CA LEU A 484 18.04 -9.60 31.91
C LEU A 484 16.53 -9.70 31.69
N ARG A 485 15.98 -10.92 31.65
CA ARG A 485 14.53 -11.14 31.60
C ARG A 485 13.82 -10.51 32.81
N ARG A 486 14.38 -10.63 34.01
CA ARG A 486 13.84 -10.00 35.21
C ARG A 486 13.87 -8.48 35.07
N LYS A 487 14.98 -7.89 34.62
CA LYS A 487 15.11 -6.45 34.38
C LYS A 487 14.07 -5.95 33.39
N MET A 488 13.86 -6.63 32.26
CA MET A 488 12.83 -6.27 31.28
C MET A 488 11.40 -6.33 31.85
N ARG A 489 11.08 -7.37 32.64
CA ARG A 489 9.74 -7.51 33.25
C ARG A 489 9.46 -6.48 34.35
N LEU A 490 10.49 -6.04 35.05
CA LEU A 490 10.40 -5.04 36.12
C LEU A 490 10.48 -3.60 35.61
N GLN A 491 10.63 -3.38 34.29
CA GLN A 491 10.51 -2.04 33.73
C GLN A 491 9.14 -1.47 34.05
N LYS A 492 9.15 -0.19 34.46
CA LYS A 492 7.95 0.54 34.85
C LYS A 492 7.63 1.62 33.83
N ASP A 493 6.34 1.86 33.63
CA ASP A 493 5.85 3.02 32.90
C ASP A 493 6.05 4.33 33.69
N ASP A 494 5.62 5.44 33.12
CA ASP A 494 5.70 6.76 33.75
C ASP A 494 4.74 6.92 34.95
N PHE A 495 3.86 5.93 35.17
CA PHE A 495 2.86 5.86 36.25
C PHE A 495 3.21 4.80 37.32
N ASP A 496 4.46 4.33 37.36
CA ASP A 496 4.98 3.31 38.27
C ASP A 496 4.34 1.90 38.12
N THR A 497 3.64 1.65 37.02
CA THR A 497 3.05 0.35 36.67
C THR A 497 4.09 -0.52 35.97
N ALA A 498 4.27 -1.75 36.45
CA ALA A 498 5.17 -2.70 35.80
C ALA A 498 4.62 -3.16 34.44
N LEU A 499 5.43 -3.03 33.39
CA LEU A 499 5.04 -3.34 32.01
C LEU A 499 5.13 -4.83 31.66
N ASN A 500 5.81 -5.64 32.49
CA ASN A 500 5.94 -7.10 32.32
C ASN A 500 6.41 -7.52 30.91
N ILE A 501 7.33 -6.76 30.32
CA ILE A 501 7.86 -7.01 28.97
C ILE A 501 8.69 -8.30 29.01
N SER A 502 8.38 -9.24 28.12
CA SER A 502 9.16 -10.47 27.97
C SER A 502 10.12 -10.39 26.79
N PRO A 503 11.34 -10.95 26.92
CA PRO A 503 12.28 -11.04 25.82
C PRO A 503 11.78 -12.02 24.76
N ALA A 504 11.99 -11.70 23.48
CA ALA A 504 11.66 -12.55 22.33
C ALA A 504 12.88 -12.84 21.45
N PHE A 505 13.89 -11.97 21.45
CA PHE A 505 15.11 -12.13 20.65
C PHE A 505 16.35 -12.01 21.52
N VAL A 506 17.36 -12.82 21.23
CA VAL A 506 18.69 -12.75 21.84
C VAL A 506 19.69 -12.46 20.73
N ILE A 507 20.31 -11.29 20.77
CA ILE A 507 21.22 -10.79 19.73
C ILE A 507 22.65 -10.92 20.25
N VAL A 508 23.48 -11.73 19.58
CA VAL A 508 24.84 -12.04 20.02
C VAL A 508 25.87 -11.72 18.93
N PRO A 509 27.11 -11.37 19.33
CA PRO A 509 28.24 -11.39 18.40
C PRO A 509 28.50 -12.81 17.87
N ALA A 510 29.10 -12.91 16.68
CA ALA A 510 29.43 -14.19 16.05
C ALA A 510 30.37 -15.04 16.92
N GLY A 511 31.29 -14.41 17.67
CA GLY A 511 32.15 -15.11 18.62
C GLY A 511 31.42 -15.85 19.75
N LEU A 512 30.16 -15.49 20.05
CA LEU A 512 29.35 -16.10 21.10
C LEU A 512 28.27 -17.07 20.59
N GLU A 513 28.16 -17.28 19.28
CA GLU A 513 27.09 -18.09 18.67
C GLU A 513 26.97 -19.48 19.30
N SER A 514 28.07 -20.24 19.36
CA SER A 514 28.07 -21.60 19.94
C SER A 514 27.64 -21.63 21.40
N ALA A 515 28.09 -20.65 22.20
CA ALA A 515 27.71 -20.54 23.60
C ALA A 515 26.22 -20.19 23.75
N ALA A 516 25.71 -19.28 22.93
CA ALA A 516 24.31 -18.90 22.92
C ALA A 516 23.40 -20.06 22.52
N MET A 517 23.77 -20.83 21.48
CA MET A 517 23.04 -22.03 21.08
C MET A 517 22.99 -23.06 22.20
N GLN A 518 24.10 -23.29 22.90
CA GLN A 518 24.14 -24.24 24.01
C GLN A 518 23.24 -23.80 25.16
N VAL A 519 23.23 -22.51 25.49
CA VAL A 519 22.42 -21.97 26.60
C VAL A 519 20.92 -21.92 26.26
N LEU A 520 20.55 -21.58 25.03
CA LEU A 520 19.14 -21.41 24.63
C LEU A 520 18.46 -22.73 24.24
N ASN A 521 19.19 -23.68 23.64
CA ASN A 521 18.60 -24.90 23.09
C ASN A 521 18.71 -26.11 24.05
N SER A 522 19.57 -26.04 25.06
CA SER A 522 19.72 -27.15 26.02
C SER A 522 18.51 -27.29 26.94
N SER A 523 17.99 -28.50 27.08
CA SER A 523 16.92 -28.85 28.03
C SER A 523 17.38 -28.82 29.50
N SER A 524 18.68 -29.00 29.72
CA SER A 524 19.32 -28.97 31.05
C SER A 524 20.34 -27.83 31.15
N VAL A 525 20.71 -27.43 32.36
CA VAL A 525 21.71 -26.36 32.57
C VAL A 525 23.06 -26.76 31.94
N PRO A 526 23.67 -25.92 31.08
CA PRO A 526 24.98 -26.21 30.49
C PRO A 526 26.05 -26.46 31.57
N GLY A 527 26.74 -27.60 31.48
CA GLY A 527 27.77 -28.01 32.44
C GLY A 527 27.27 -28.88 33.60
N ALA A 528 25.98 -29.20 33.67
CA ALA A 528 25.47 -30.23 34.56
C ALA A 528 25.66 -31.63 33.94
N ASP A 529 25.88 -32.65 34.78
CA ASP A 529 26.01 -34.05 34.35
C ASP A 529 24.81 -34.47 33.48
N TYR A 530 25.06 -35.40 32.54
CA TYR A 530 24.03 -36.01 31.71
C TYR A 530 22.83 -36.43 32.59
N ASN A 531 21.62 -35.95 32.27
CA ASN A 531 20.39 -36.18 33.03
C ASN A 531 20.35 -35.62 34.47
N SER A 532 20.93 -34.45 34.73
CA SER A 532 20.79 -33.75 36.02
C SER A 532 19.35 -33.51 36.49
N GLY A 533 18.35 -33.59 35.60
CA GLY A 533 16.94 -33.34 35.93
C GLY A 533 16.63 -31.87 36.24
N ILE A 534 17.62 -30.97 36.15
CA ILE A 534 17.48 -29.54 36.39
C ILE A 534 17.08 -28.87 35.08
N ALA A 535 15.80 -28.50 34.99
CA ALA A 535 15.25 -27.80 33.82
C ALA A 535 15.94 -26.45 33.62
N ASN A 536 16.35 -26.17 32.38
CA ASN A 536 16.91 -24.89 32.00
C ASN A 536 15.81 -23.80 31.95
N PRO A 537 15.84 -22.78 32.83
CA PRO A 537 14.78 -21.76 32.94
C PRO A 537 14.76 -20.76 31.78
N VAL A 538 15.76 -20.78 30.88
CA VAL A 538 15.86 -19.92 29.70
C VAL A 538 15.83 -20.70 28.39
N ASN A 539 15.47 -21.99 28.44
CA ASN A 539 15.26 -22.78 27.23
C ASN A 539 14.19 -22.11 26.34
N LYS A 540 14.52 -21.88 25.07
CA LYS A 540 13.65 -21.18 24.10
C LYS A 540 13.15 -19.81 24.61
N MET A 541 13.95 -19.11 25.42
CA MET A 541 13.59 -17.78 25.90
C MET A 541 13.44 -16.75 24.77
N GLY A 542 14.15 -16.95 23.66
CA GLY A 542 14.01 -16.11 22.48
C GLY A 542 14.73 -16.72 21.27
N GLU A 543 14.45 -16.16 20.10
CA GLU A 543 15.11 -16.50 18.86
C GLU A 543 16.53 -15.93 18.84
N LEU A 544 17.51 -16.75 18.45
CA LEU A 544 18.91 -16.36 18.37
C LEU A 544 19.16 -15.56 17.08
N ILE A 545 19.71 -14.37 17.23
CA ILE A 545 20.18 -13.51 16.15
C ILE A 545 21.69 -13.35 16.30
N VAL A 546 22.42 -13.73 15.26
CA VAL A 546 23.89 -13.61 15.24
C VAL A 546 24.26 -12.43 14.36
N GLU A 547 25.05 -11.51 14.88
CA GLU A 547 25.48 -10.32 14.15
C GLU A 547 26.99 -10.09 14.25
N SER A 548 27.65 -10.07 13.10
CA SER A 548 29.11 -9.89 12.99
C SER A 548 29.58 -8.48 13.34
N ARG A 549 28.74 -7.46 13.14
CA ARG A 549 29.08 -6.05 13.46
C ARG A 549 29.37 -5.85 14.95
N LEU A 550 28.76 -6.66 15.82
CA LEU A 550 28.95 -6.61 17.26
C LEU A 550 30.33 -7.09 17.73
N ASP A 551 31.07 -7.84 16.89
CA ASP A 551 32.46 -8.23 17.18
C ASP A 551 33.47 -7.14 16.83
N ARG A 552 33.07 -6.15 16.01
CA ARG A 552 33.99 -5.11 15.50
C ARG A 552 34.16 -3.91 16.44
N VAL A 553 33.49 -3.94 17.60
CA VAL A 553 33.56 -2.87 18.61
C VAL A 553 34.57 -3.20 19.71
N ALA A 554 35.18 -2.15 20.28
CA ALA A 554 36.22 -2.29 21.30
C ALA A 554 35.74 -3.00 22.59
N THR A 555 34.45 -2.89 22.93
CA THR A 555 33.85 -3.60 24.05
C THR A 555 32.59 -4.31 23.56
N PRO A 556 32.65 -5.63 23.29
CA PRO A 556 31.50 -6.35 22.78
C PRO A 556 30.45 -6.54 23.88
N TYR A 557 29.19 -6.36 23.49
CA TYR A 557 28.00 -6.62 24.30
C TYR A 557 27.10 -7.57 23.53
N TRP A 558 26.29 -8.33 24.25
CA TRP A 558 25.16 -9.07 23.70
C TRP A 558 23.86 -8.50 24.26
N TYR A 559 22.78 -8.64 23.52
CA TYR A 559 21.53 -7.91 23.75
C TYR A 559 20.35 -8.87 23.80
N VAL A 560 19.29 -8.42 24.46
CA VAL A 560 18.00 -9.08 24.50
C VAL A 560 16.96 -8.03 24.13
N ALA A 561 16.08 -8.37 23.19
CA ALA A 561 15.03 -7.48 22.69
C ALA A 561 13.65 -8.12 22.89
N ALA A 562 12.65 -7.27 23.13
CA ALA A 562 11.25 -7.66 23.17
C ALA A 562 10.71 -8.07 21.78
N GLU A 563 9.49 -8.60 21.74
CA GLU A 563 8.82 -9.03 20.50
C GLU A 563 8.71 -7.91 19.47
N GLN A 564 8.67 -8.29 18.19
CA GLN A 564 8.43 -7.38 17.09
C GLN A 564 7.08 -6.68 17.28
N GLY A 565 7.09 -5.36 17.37
CA GLY A 565 5.89 -4.56 17.66
C GLY A 565 5.84 -3.98 19.08
N ALA A 566 6.67 -4.49 20.00
CA ALA A 566 7.07 -3.71 21.17
C ALA A 566 7.93 -2.52 20.70
N ASP A 567 7.81 -1.36 21.35
CA ASP A 567 8.52 -0.14 20.98
C ASP A 567 10.03 -0.25 21.28
N THR A 568 10.77 -1.06 20.50
CA THR A 568 12.22 -1.22 20.62
C THR A 568 12.96 -0.21 19.73
N ILE A 569 13.34 -0.59 18.51
CA ILE A 569 13.91 0.30 17.49
C ILE A 569 12.95 0.32 16.30
N GLU A 570 12.60 1.51 15.82
CA GLU A 570 11.82 1.71 14.60
C GLU A 570 12.75 1.97 13.42
N VAL A 571 12.50 1.24 12.33
CA VAL A 571 13.01 1.58 10.99
C VAL A 571 11.83 2.15 10.21
N ALA A 572 11.84 3.46 10.04
CA ALA A 572 10.81 4.18 9.30
C ALA A 572 11.22 4.38 7.84
N TYR A 573 10.25 4.17 6.95
CA TYR A 573 10.41 4.35 5.51
C TYR A 573 9.49 5.47 4.99
N LEU A 574 9.94 6.18 3.94
CA LEU A 574 9.11 7.21 3.30
C LEU A 574 7.87 6.56 2.67
N ASP A 575 6.69 7.00 3.09
CA ASP A 575 5.38 6.50 2.63
C ASP A 575 5.22 4.97 2.71
N GLY A 576 5.99 4.32 3.59
CA GLY A 576 5.99 2.86 3.74
C GLY A 576 6.74 2.09 2.65
N VAL A 577 7.45 2.78 1.75
CA VAL A 577 8.26 2.16 0.68
C VAL A 577 9.58 1.64 1.27
N ASP A 578 9.64 0.34 1.53
CA ASP A 578 10.77 -0.33 2.19
C ASP A 578 11.79 -0.97 1.24
N THR A 579 11.62 -0.77 -0.07
CA THR A 579 12.53 -1.27 -1.09
C THR A 579 13.24 -0.11 -1.79
N PRO A 580 14.50 -0.30 -2.20
CA PRO A 580 15.21 0.71 -2.99
C PRO A 580 14.58 0.84 -4.37
N TYR A 581 14.65 2.02 -4.95
CA TYR A 581 14.21 2.28 -6.32
C TYR A 581 15.33 2.87 -7.17
N LEU A 582 15.15 2.72 -8.48
CA LEU A 582 16.06 3.22 -9.50
C LEU A 582 15.46 4.45 -10.17
N GLU A 583 16.31 5.39 -10.55
CA GLU A 583 16.00 6.48 -11.48
C GLU A 583 17.06 6.52 -12.56
N GLU A 584 16.65 6.82 -13.80
CA GLU A 584 17.54 6.88 -14.95
C GLU A 584 17.83 8.33 -15.35
N GLN A 585 19.08 8.62 -15.72
CA GLN A 585 19.47 9.85 -16.40
C GLN A 585 20.43 9.52 -17.54
N GLU A 586 20.23 10.16 -18.69
CA GLU A 586 21.20 10.11 -19.78
C GLU A 586 22.49 10.84 -19.38
N GLY A 587 23.62 10.16 -19.50
CA GLY A 587 24.90 10.68 -19.04
C GLY A 587 25.44 11.78 -19.97
N TRP A 588 25.64 12.99 -19.44
CA TRP A 588 26.49 14.01 -20.09
C TRP A 588 27.99 13.72 -19.88
N THR A 589 28.34 13.14 -18.72
CA THR A 589 29.72 12.83 -18.31
C THR A 589 30.16 11.41 -18.64
N VAL A 590 29.22 10.52 -18.95
CA VAL A 590 29.49 9.13 -19.33
C VAL A 590 28.78 8.83 -20.64
N ASP A 591 29.52 8.27 -21.59
CA ASP A 591 28.98 7.77 -22.84
C ASP A 591 28.11 6.53 -22.60
N GLY A 592 26.89 6.71 -22.08
CA GLY A 592 25.99 5.63 -21.64
C GLY A 592 24.82 6.12 -20.78
N VAL A 593 24.31 5.22 -19.94
CA VAL A 593 23.19 5.50 -19.02
C VAL A 593 23.71 5.60 -17.59
N SER A 594 23.28 6.62 -16.86
CA SER A 594 23.50 6.75 -15.42
C SER A 594 22.24 6.33 -14.66
N LEU A 595 22.39 5.36 -13.78
CA LEU A 595 21.33 4.86 -12.90
C LEU A 595 21.61 5.36 -11.47
N LYS A 596 20.61 5.96 -10.86
CA LYS A 596 20.63 6.40 -9.46
C LYS A 596 19.82 5.40 -8.64
N VAL A 597 20.46 4.75 -7.67
CA VAL A 597 19.79 3.97 -6.64
C VAL A 597 19.49 4.88 -5.46
N ARG A 598 18.27 4.85 -4.94
CA ARG A 598 17.87 5.61 -3.76
C ARG A 598 17.01 4.76 -2.82
N ILE A 599 17.20 4.96 -1.51
CA ILE A 599 16.32 4.51 -0.44
C ILE A 599 16.24 5.58 0.63
N ASP A 600 15.03 5.81 1.15
CA ASP A 600 14.76 6.80 2.18
C ASP A 600 14.38 6.06 3.47
N ALA A 601 15.25 6.14 4.48
CA ALA A 601 15.07 5.42 5.74
C ALA A 601 15.50 6.27 6.94
N GLY A 602 14.80 6.11 8.05
CA GLY A 602 15.13 6.69 9.35
C GLY A 602 15.17 5.60 10.41
N VAL A 603 16.14 5.65 11.32
CA VAL A 603 16.27 4.67 12.40
C VAL A 603 16.36 5.41 13.73
N ALA A 604 15.50 5.05 14.68
CA ALA A 604 15.54 5.62 16.02
C ALA A 604 15.13 4.58 17.09
N PRO A 605 15.75 4.59 18.28
CA PRO A 605 15.24 3.86 19.43
C PRO A 605 13.93 4.53 19.89
N LEU A 606 12.86 3.74 20.04
CA LEU A 606 11.56 4.22 20.52
C LEU A 606 11.45 4.16 22.03
N ASP A 607 11.87 3.05 22.64
CA ASP A 607 11.87 2.86 24.08
C ASP A 607 13.09 2.02 24.51
N TYR A 608 13.69 2.40 25.64
CA TYR A 608 14.80 1.67 26.25
C TYR A 608 14.32 0.42 27.01
N ARG A 609 13.04 0.38 27.42
CA ARG A 609 12.48 -0.67 28.29
C ARG A 609 12.36 -2.02 27.59
N GLY A 610 12.19 -2.01 26.27
CA GLY A 610 12.15 -3.21 25.42
C GLY A 610 13.52 -3.81 25.10
N LEU A 611 14.61 -3.20 25.58
CA LEU A 611 15.98 -3.60 25.27
C LEU A 611 16.78 -3.77 26.55
N ALA A 612 17.58 -4.84 26.62
CA ALA A 612 18.56 -5.01 27.68
C ALA A 612 19.88 -5.54 27.11
N ARG A 613 21.01 -5.24 27.76
CA ARG A 613 22.33 -5.72 27.32
C ARG A 613 23.15 -6.33 28.45
N ALA A 614 24.08 -7.19 28.10
CA ALA A 614 25.09 -7.70 29.00
C ALA A 614 26.48 -7.70 28.34
N LYS A 615 27.49 -7.38 29.16
CA LYS A 615 28.88 -7.29 28.69
C LYS A 615 29.41 -8.67 28.34
N VAL A 616 30.04 -8.81 27.18
CA VAL A 616 30.70 -10.06 26.78
C VAL A 616 31.94 -10.27 27.63
N LYS A 617 32.14 -11.49 28.10
CA LYS A 617 33.41 -11.91 28.69
C LYS A 617 34.47 -12.02 27.59
N THR A 618 35.27 -10.97 27.39
CA THR A 618 36.47 -11.04 26.56
C THR A 618 37.56 -11.80 27.33
N GLY A 619 38.02 -12.93 26.81
CA GLY A 619 39.12 -13.67 27.40
C GLY A 619 40.43 -12.88 27.36
N SER A 620 41.18 -12.92 28.47
CA SER A 620 42.62 -12.69 28.53
C SER A 620 43.38 -13.82 27.84
#